data_AF-A0A1N6QYZ7-F1
#
_entry.id   AF-A0A1N6QYZ7-F1
#
_cell.length_a   1.000
_cell.length_b   1.000
_cell.length_c   1.000
_cell.angle_alpha   90.00
_cell.angle_beta   90.00
_cell.angle_gamma   90.00
#
_symmetry.space_group_name_H-M   'P 1'
#
loop_
_entity.id
_entity.type
_entity.pdbx_description
1 polymer ?
#
loop_
_entity_poly.entity_id
_entity_poly.type
_entity_poly.pdbx_seq_one_letter_code
_entity_poly.pdbx_strand_id
1 'polypeptide(L)'
;MDLTPQQQYQRDYDAAAAQLDAAAAGTTGTTTEVTLSPAAGETAQTPAAAAPAPAGTEPPAVETLEELRTRLVKTEKALKDTQAWGTKNSQRLAEIERERQQAQREASRPAILEENPELAEAIKYVTSDPAPAQQAQRQQQDWQSIVAAAHPGIFDTTIDPELEAALVAKRDAMGEAWGDPLAVIREITAEKVAFAERQVGKRFAIEAAKQAEKSAMGVPGASSGAARTVANPDLEAVQRIQNMSDADFAKEVKRVKGY
;
A
#
# COMPACT_ATOMS: atom_id res chain seq x y z
N MET A 1 -1.27 -17.28 -42.16
CA MET A 1 -2.02 -17.49 -40.91
C MET A 1 -1.83 -16.23 -40.11
N ASP A 2 -2.89 -15.45 -39.94
CA ASP A 2 -2.83 -14.18 -39.21
C ASP A 2 -2.77 -14.49 -37.71
N LEU A 3 -1.77 -13.92 -37.04
CA LEU A 3 -1.59 -14.03 -35.60
C LEU A 3 -2.73 -13.27 -34.92
N THR A 4 -3.31 -13.87 -33.89
CA THR A 4 -4.31 -13.17 -33.07
C THR A 4 -3.67 -11.95 -32.39
N PRO A 5 -4.41 -10.87 -32.09
CA PRO A 5 -3.86 -9.67 -31.46
C PRO A 5 -3.07 -9.97 -30.16
N GLN A 6 -3.48 -11.01 -29.43
CA GLN A 6 -2.84 -11.44 -28.20
C GLN A 6 -1.50 -12.17 -28.46
N GLN A 7 -1.38 -12.91 -29.57
CA GLN A 7 -0.12 -13.51 -30.01
C GLN A 7 0.85 -12.48 -30.59
N GLN A 8 0.32 -11.43 -31.23
CA GLN A 8 1.13 -10.30 -31.69
C GLN A 8 1.76 -9.57 -30.49
N TYR A 9 0.96 -9.27 -29.46
CA TYR A 9 1.43 -8.62 -28.23
C TYR A 9 2.49 -9.44 -27.51
N GLN A 10 2.28 -10.75 -27.35
CA GLN A 10 3.24 -11.64 -26.70
C GLN A 10 4.58 -11.65 -27.44
N ARG A 11 4.53 -11.71 -28.78
CA ARG A 11 5.72 -11.70 -29.63
C ARG A 11 6.51 -10.40 -29.52
N ASP A 12 5.82 -9.26 -29.49
CA ASP A 12 6.47 -7.95 -29.38
C ASP A 12 7.10 -7.75 -27.99
N TYR A 13 6.44 -8.26 -26.95
CA TYR A 13 6.96 -8.28 -25.59
C TYR A 13 8.23 -9.14 -25.48
N ASP A 14 8.19 -10.37 -25.99
CA ASP A 14 9.33 -11.29 -25.95
C ASP A 14 10.53 -10.75 -26.77
N ALA A 15 10.26 -10.06 -27.89
CA ALA A 15 11.30 -9.41 -28.68
C ALA A 15 11.95 -8.23 -27.95
N ALA A 16 11.18 -7.42 -27.23
CA ALA A 16 11.70 -6.30 -26.44
C ALA A 16 12.53 -6.79 -25.24
N ALA A 17 12.08 -7.86 -24.58
CA ALA A 17 12.82 -8.49 -23.48
C ALA A 17 14.18 -9.02 -23.96
N ALA A 18 14.21 -9.70 -25.12
CA ALA A 18 15.45 -10.21 -25.71
C ALA A 18 16.44 -9.09 -26.09
N GLN A 19 15.95 -7.92 -26.51
CA GLN A 19 16.83 -6.77 -26.80
C GLN A 19 17.46 -6.17 -25.53
N LEU A 20 16.70 -6.14 -24.42
CA LEU A 20 17.21 -5.69 -23.13
C LEU A 20 18.26 -6.66 -22.58
N ASP A 21 18.01 -7.96 -22.68
CA ASP A 21 18.96 -8.98 -22.24
C ASP A 21 20.23 -8.98 -23.11
N ALA A 22 20.10 -8.75 -24.42
CA ALA A 22 21.24 -8.60 -25.32
C ALA A 22 22.07 -7.33 -25.04
N ALA A 23 21.42 -6.21 -24.69
CA ALA A 23 22.09 -4.98 -24.28
C ALA A 23 22.79 -5.12 -22.92
N ALA A 24 22.19 -5.86 -21.98
CA ALA A 24 22.80 -6.19 -20.70
C ALA A 24 24.02 -7.12 -20.87
N ALA A 25 23.93 -8.10 -21.76
CA ALA A 25 25.04 -9.00 -22.09
C ALA A 25 26.19 -8.31 -22.84
N GLY A 26 25.93 -7.21 -23.56
CA GLY A 26 26.93 -6.41 -24.26
C GLY A 26 27.74 -5.45 -23.37
N THR A 27 27.39 -5.29 -22.09
CA THR A 27 28.01 -4.31 -21.18
C THR A 27 29.03 -4.93 -20.21
N THR A 28 29.41 -6.20 -20.42
CA THR A 28 30.52 -6.83 -19.70
C THR A 28 31.65 -7.16 -20.66
N GLY A 29 32.57 -6.21 -20.80
CA GLY A 29 33.91 -6.41 -21.36
C GLY A 29 34.14 -5.68 -22.68
N THR A 30 34.84 -4.55 -22.63
CA THR A 30 35.98 -4.24 -23.53
C THR A 30 36.56 -2.87 -23.14
N THR A 31 37.69 -2.91 -22.47
CA THR A 31 38.69 -1.85 -22.42
C THR A 31 39.23 -1.65 -23.84
N THR A 32 39.05 -0.48 -24.43
CA THR A 32 39.90 -0.05 -25.56
C THR A 32 40.21 1.43 -25.45
N GLU A 33 41.52 1.70 -25.45
CA GLU A 33 42.21 2.96 -25.65
C GLU A 33 41.59 3.82 -26.77
N VAL A 34 41.58 5.14 -26.54
CA VAL A 34 41.77 6.11 -27.62
C VAL A 34 43.06 6.87 -27.33
N THR A 35 44.09 6.48 -28.05
CA THR A 35 45.41 7.11 -28.12
C THR A 35 45.36 8.23 -29.15
N LEU A 36 45.60 9.47 -28.74
CA LEU A 36 46.09 10.55 -29.61
C LEU A 36 47.17 11.34 -28.86
N SER A 37 48.42 11.17 -29.31
CA SER A 37 49.65 11.92 -29.01
C SER A 37 50.21 12.38 -30.39
N PRO A 38 51.10 13.39 -30.58
CA PRO A 38 52.14 13.97 -29.69
C PRO A 38 52.17 15.53 -29.70
N ALA A 39 53.05 16.32 -29.07
CA ALA A 39 54.49 16.22 -28.86
C ALA A 39 55.04 17.27 -27.86
N ALA A 40 56.31 17.03 -27.46
CA ALA A 40 57.30 17.88 -26.76
C ALA A 40 57.17 18.00 -25.23
N GLY A 41 58.14 17.64 -24.39
CA GLY A 41 59.48 17.08 -24.58
C GLY A 41 60.27 17.13 -23.25
N GLU A 42 61.11 16.11 -23.01
CA GLU A 42 62.28 16.06 -22.08
C GLU A 42 62.08 16.36 -20.57
N THR A 43 62.64 15.62 -19.60
CA THR A 43 63.77 14.67 -19.57
C THR A 43 63.61 13.72 -18.37
N ALA A 44 64.23 12.55 -18.52
CA ALA A 44 64.30 11.46 -17.56
C ALA A 44 65.29 11.73 -16.40
N GLN A 45 65.01 11.14 -15.22
CA GLN A 45 65.82 10.12 -14.52
C GLN A 45 65.53 10.09 -13.02
N THR A 46 65.12 8.92 -12.52
CA THR A 46 65.35 8.44 -11.14
C THR A 46 66.20 7.17 -11.27
N PRO A 47 67.15 6.86 -10.38
CA PRO A 47 66.75 6.07 -9.21
C PRO A 47 67.57 6.27 -7.90
N ALA A 48 66.84 6.06 -6.79
CA ALA A 48 67.22 5.35 -5.57
C ALA A 48 68.29 5.91 -4.61
N ALA A 49 67.85 6.32 -3.41
CA ALA A 49 68.34 5.77 -2.15
C ALA A 49 67.43 6.12 -0.95
N ALA A 50 67.05 5.07 -0.21
CA ALA A 50 66.70 5.01 1.21
C ALA A 50 65.46 5.78 1.75
N ALA A 51 64.41 5.03 2.07
CA ALA A 51 63.53 5.34 3.21
C ALA A 51 64.28 5.05 4.53
N PRO A 52 63.98 5.82 5.58
CA PRO A 52 63.28 5.19 6.70
C PRO A 52 62.10 6.04 7.20
N ALA A 53 60.99 5.37 7.50
CA ALA A 53 59.93 5.87 8.40
C ALA A 53 60.35 5.59 9.87
N PRO A 54 59.56 5.89 10.92
CA PRO A 54 58.39 6.78 11.09
C PRO A 54 58.51 7.66 12.37
N ALA A 55 57.42 8.34 12.74
CA ALA A 55 57.10 8.81 14.10
C ALA A 55 57.75 10.13 14.59
N GLY A 56 57.18 11.24 14.14
CA GLY A 56 57.05 12.45 14.93
C GLY A 56 55.57 12.73 15.17
N THR A 57 54.95 12.05 16.13
CA THR A 57 53.66 12.46 16.68
C THR A 57 53.90 13.75 17.44
N GLU A 58 53.78 14.89 16.77
CA GLU A 58 53.61 16.17 17.46
C GLU A 58 52.35 16.05 18.32
N PRO A 59 52.40 16.44 19.61
CA PRO A 59 51.18 16.51 20.41
C PRO A 59 50.21 17.48 19.71
N PRO A 60 48.89 17.24 19.74
CA PRO A 60 47.97 18.26 19.25
C PRO A 60 48.26 19.52 20.06
N ALA A 61 48.71 20.58 19.39
CA ALA A 61 48.78 21.89 20.00
C ALA A 61 47.42 22.11 20.65
N VAL A 62 47.41 22.34 21.96
CA VAL A 62 46.19 22.58 22.70
C VAL A 62 45.66 23.92 22.19
N GLU A 63 44.86 23.85 21.14
CA GLU A 63 44.22 25.02 20.55
C GLU A 63 43.50 25.72 21.67
N THR A 64 43.84 26.98 21.85
CA THR A 64 43.20 27.80 22.87
C THR A 64 41.69 27.80 22.57
N LEU A 65 40.85 27.89 23.60
CA LEU A 65 39.39 27.88 23.43
C LEU A 65 38.90 28.92 22.41
N GLU A 66 39.67 30.00 22.22
CA GLU A 66 39.42 31.04 21.23
C GLU A 66 39.69 30.58 19.79
N GLU A 67 40.77 29.83 19.54
CA GLU A 67 41.08 29.27 18.22
C GLU A 67 40.03 28.24 17.78
N LEU A 68 39.56 27.38 18.70
CA LEU A 68 38.47 26.44 18.43
C LEU A 68 37.15 27.18 18.13
N ARG A 69 36.83 28.25 18.86
CA ARG A 69 35.65 29.09 18.57
C ARG A 69 35.74 29.75 17.20
N THR A 70 36.90 30.30 16.83
CA THR A 70 37.06 30.92 15.50
C THR A 70 36.97 29.89 14.37
N ARG A 71 37.45 28.66 14.59
CA ARG A 71 37.27 27.55 13.63
C ARG A 71 35.81 27.17 13.50
N LEU A 72 35.07 27.03 14.60
CA LEU A 72 33.63 26.74 14.56
C LEU A 72 32.85 27.80 13.78
N VAL A 73 33.10 29.09 14.04
CA VAL A 73 32.46 30.19 13.30
C VAL A 73 32.80 30.14 11.80
N LYS A 74 34.05 29.82 11.45
CA LYS A 74 34.47 29.65 10.05
C LYS A 74 33.79 28.44 9.39
N THR A 75 33.68 27.30 10.08
CA THR A 75 33.02 26.11 9.56
C THR A 75 31.50 26.30 9.45
N GLU A 76 30.87 26.99 10.39
CA GLU A 76 29.45 27.33 10.31
C GLU A 76 29.16 28.26 9.14
N LYS A 77 30.02 29.25 8.90
CA LYS A 77 29.91 30.12 7.73
C LYS A 77 30.07 29.33 6.43
N ALA A 78 31.08 28.46 6.35
CA ALA A 78 31.29 27.59 5.18
C ALA A 78 30.07 26.67 4.93
N LEU A 79 29.47 26.10 5.98
CA LEU A 79 28.26 25.27 5.86
C LEU A 79 27.05 26.06 5.38
N LYS A 80 26.87 27.30 5.86
CA LYS A 80 25.79 28.17 5.38
C LYS A 80 25.99 28.55 3.93
N ASP A 81 27.22 28.84 3.52
CA ASP A 81 27.56 29.17 2.14
C ASP A 81 27.35 27.97 1.20
N THR A 82 27.66 26.74 1.62
CA THR A 82 27.40 25.53 0.82
C THR A 82 25.91 25.20 0.73
N GLN A 83 25.13 25.41 1.80
CA GLN A 83 23.66 25.26 1.75
C GLN A 83 23.02 26.32 0.83
N ALA A 84 23.47 27.57 0.91
CA ALA A 84 23.02 28.63 0.02
C ALA A 84 23.40 28.37 -1.44
N TRP A 85 24.57 27.77 -1.67
CA TRP A 85 24.98 27.34 -3.00
C TRP A 85 24.12 26.17 -3.51
N GLY A 86 23.85 25.16 -2.67
CA GLY A 86 23.03 24.01 -3.02
C GLY A 86 21.60 24.38 -3.42
N THR A 87 20.98 25.30 -2.67
CA THR A 87 19.64 25.82 -2.99
C THR A 87 19.61 26.65 -4.28
N LYS A 88 20.61 27.50 -4.52
CA LYS A 88 20.73 28.23 -5.79
C LYS A 88 20.96 27.28 -6.97
N ASN A 89 21.75 26.23 -6.78
CA ASN A 89 22.02 25.24 -7.82
C ASN A 89 20.78 24.40 -8.13
N SER A 90 20.01 23.97 -7.12
CA SER A 90 18.75 23.25 -7.33
C SER A 90 17.71 24.11 -8.04
N GLN A 91 17.63 25.41 -7.70
CA GLN A 91 16.75 26.36 -8.40
C GLN A 91 17.15 26.50 -9.87
N ARG A 92 18.44 26.68 -10.16
CA ARG A 92 18.94 26.75 -11.54
C ARG A 92 18.68 25.46 -12.33
N LEU A 93 18.85 24.30 -11.71
CA LEU A 93 18.53 23.02 -12.35
C LEU A 93 17.05 22.90 -12.66
N ALA A 94 16.17 23.30 -11.73
CA ALA A 94 14.73 23.31 -11.95
C ALA A 94 14.31 24.31 -13.05
N GLU A 95 14.98 25.45 -13.15
CA GLU A 95 14.78 26.43 -14.23
C GLU A 95 15.20 25.85 -15.59
N ILE A 96 16.39 25.26 -15.69
CA ILE A 96 16.87 24.59 -16.91
C ILE A 96 15.95 23.45 -17.33
N GLU A 97 15.45 22.67 -16.36
CA GLU A 97 14.51 21.59 -16.65
C GLU A 97 13.17 22.13 -17.15
N ARG A 98 12.66 23.21 -16.56
CA ARG A 98 11.44 23.89 -17.01
C ARG A 98 11.61 24.46 -18.42
N GLU A 99 12.74 25.09 -18.71
CA GLU A 99 13.07 25.61 -20.05
C GLU A 99 13.18 24.48 -21.07
N ARG A 100 13.81 23.35 -20.72
CA ARG A 100 13.87 22.17 -21.60
C ARG A 100 12.48 21.59 -21.87
N GLN A 101 11.64 21.47 -20.85
CA GLN A 101 10.27 21.00 -21.02
C GLN A 101 9.44 21.96 -21.87
N GLN A 102 9.61 23.28 -21.71
CA GLN A 102 8.95 24.28 -22.54
C GLN A 102 9.43 24.21 -23.98
N ALA A 103 10.75 24.15 -24.22
CA ALA A 103 11.32 24.00 -25.56
C ALA A 103 10.88 22.69 -26.23
N GLN A 104 10.73 21.59 -25.49
CA GLN A 104 10.17 20.35 -26.02
C GLN A 104 8.67 20.47 -26.35
N ARG A 105 7.89 21.22 -25.56
CA ARG A 105 6.47 21.48 -25.84
C ARG A 105 6.30 22.40 -27.04
N GLU A 106 7.16 23.39 -27.19
CA GLU A 106 7.19 24.29 -28.35
C GLU A 106 7.68 23.56 -29.59
N ALA A 107 8.73 22.73 -29.50
CA ALA A 107 9.22 21.91 -30.61
C ALA A 107 8.25 20.81 -31.03
N SER A 108 7.46 20.27 -30.10
CA SER A 108 6.40 19.30 -30.40
C SER A 108 5.06 19.96 -30.73
N ARG A 109 4.98 21.31 -30.70
CA ARG A 109 3.78 22.04 -31.11
C ARG A 109 3.65 21.94 -32.63
N PRO A 110 2.59 21.32 -33.16
CA PRO A 110 2.38 21.26 -34.60
C PRO A 110 2.14 22.67 -35.15
N ALA A 111 2.76 22.99 -36.30
CA ALA A 111 2.67 24.30 -36.96
C ALA A 111 1.21 24.78 -37.19
N ILE A 112 0.28 23.84 -37.38
CA ILE A 112 -1.16 24.10 -37.52
C ILE A 112 -1.73 24.84 -36.30
N LEU A 113 -1.19 24.62 -35.09
CA LEU A 113 -1.59 25.30 -33.86
C LEU A 113 -0.87 26.63 -33.63
N GLU A 114 0.16 26.95 -34.41
CA GLU A 114 0.78 28.28 -34.43
C GLU A 114 0.00 29.23 -35.33
N GLU A 115 -0.49 28.72 -36.47
CA GLU A 115 -1.31 29.46 -37.42
C GLU A 115 -2.72 29.77 -36.89
N ASN A 116 -3.24 28.96 -35.95
CA ASN A 116 -4.58 29.12 -35.40
C ASN A 116 -4.60 28.93 -33.86
N PRO A 117 -4.42 30.01 -33.07
CA PRO A 117 -4.38 29.93 -31.61
C PRO A 117 -5.72 29.50 -30.99
N GLU A 118 -6.86 29.80 -31.62
CA GLU A 118 -8.18 29.38 -31.13
C GLU A 118 -8.37 27.85 -31.17
N LEU A 119 -7.71 27.16 -32.11
CA LEU A 119 -7.72 25.70 -32.16
C LEU A 119 -6.96 25.09 -30.97
N ALA A 120 -5.90 25.76 -30.49
CA ALA A 120 -5.16 25.30 -29.31
C ALA A 120 -6.03 25.39 -28.04
N GLU A 121 -6.81 26.47 -27.91
CA GLU A 121 -7.77 26.61 -26.79
C GLU A 121 -8.92 25.60 -26.91
N ALA A 122 -9.50 25.43 -28.10
CA ALA A 122 -10.55 24.43 -28.33
C ALA A 122 -10.06 23.00 -28.04
N ILE A 123 -8.85 22.63 -28.48
CA ILE A 123 -8.25 21.32 -28.18
C ILE A 123 -7.98 21.18 -26.68
N LYS A 124 -7.52 22.22 -25.99
CA LYS A 124 -7.31 22.19 -24.53
C LYS A 124 -8.63 21.95 -23.79
N TYR A 125 -9.73 22.56 -24.22
CA TYR A 125 -11.05 22.31 -23.66
C TYR A 125 -11.56 20.89 -23.98
N VAL A 126 -11.37 20.40 -25.21
CA VAL A 126 -11.80 19.05 -25.63
C VAL A 126 -10.95 17.95 -24.96
N THR A 127 -9.65 18.16 -24.76
CA THR A 127 -8.77 17.20 -24.06
C THR A 127 -8.93 17.23 -22.55
N SER A 128 -9.42 18.34 -21.99
CA SER A 128 -9.84 18.42 -20.58
C SER A 128 -11.17 17.72 -20.33
N ASP A 129 -11.95 17.43 -21.38
CA ASP A 129 -13.12 16.57 -21.34
C ASP A 129 -12.68 15.12 -21.63
N PRO A 130 -12.49 14.27 -20.60
CA PRO A 130 -12.07 12.89 -20.83
C PRO A 130 -13.08 12.20 -21.74
N ALA A 131 -12.58 11.46 -22.73
CA ALA A 131 -13.43 10.70 -23.65
C ALA A 131 -14.49 9.89 -22.87
N PRO A 132 -15.71 9.71 -23.38
CA PRO A 132 -16.82 9.09 -22.64
C PRO A 132 -16.47 7.71 -22.06
N ALA A 133 -15.59 6.95 -22.72
CA ALA A 133 -15.06 5.69 -22.20
C ALA A 133 -14.22 5.86 -20.93
N GLN A 134 -13.37 6.89 -20.86
CA GLN A 134 -12.58 7.20 -19.67
C GLN A 134 -13.45 7.71 -18.52
N GLN A 135 -14.51 8.48 -18.81
CA GLN A 135 -15.47 8.93 -17.81
C GLN A 135 -16.21 7.76 -17.16
N ALA A 136 -16.76 6.85 -17.97
CA ALA A 136 -17.45 5.66 -17.46
C ALA A 136 -16.53 4.80 -16.59
N GLN A 137 -15.27 4.63 -17.01
CA GLN A 137 -14.30 3.85 -16.24
C GLN A 137 -13.92 4.52 -14.92
N ARG A 138 -13.76 5.85 -14.90
CA ARG A 138 -13.54 6.60 -13.65
C ARG A 138 -14.74 6.51 -12.72
N GLN A 139 -15.95 6.71 -13.22
CA GLN A 139 -17.18 6.58 -12.43
C GLN A 139 -17.30 5.18 -11.83
N GLN A 140 -16.97 4.13 -12.59
CA GLN A 140 -16.96 2.76 -12.09
C GLN A 140 -15.89 2.54 -11.02
N GLN A 141 -14.69 3.09 -11.19
CA GLN A 141 -13.62 3.00 -10.18
C GLN A 141 -13.99 3.76 -8.91
N ASP A 142 -14.56 4.96 -9.05
CA ASP A 142 -15.03 5.78 -7.93
C ASP A 142 -16.13 5.04 -7.18
N TRP A 143 -17.12 4.50 -7.89
CA TRP A 143 -18.18 3.66 -7.33
C TRP A 143 -17.61 2.46 -6.57
N GLN A 144 -16.68 1.71 -7.18
CA GLN A 144 -16.06 0.54 -6.55
C GLN A 144 -15.27 0.95 -5.31
N SER A 145 -14.54 2.06 -5.35
CA SER A 145 -13.74 2.55 -4.23
C SER A 145 -14.61 2.93 -3.03
N ILE A 146 -15.76 3.57 -3.26
CA ILE A 146 -16.70 3.96 -2.21
C ILE A 146 -17.30 2.72 -1.55
N VAL A 147 -17.74 1.74 -2.36
CA VAL A 147 -18.31 0.49 -1.85
C VAL A 147 -17.26 -0.33 -1.10
N ALA A 148 -16.03 -0.44 -1.63
CA ALA A 148 -14.93 -1.16 -1.01
C ALA A 148 -14.46 -0.51 0.30
N ALA A 149 -14.51 0.83 0.40
CA ALA A 149 -14.18 1.54 1.63
C ALA A 149 -15.17 1.22 2.77
N ALA A 150 -16.46 1.09 2.46
CA ALA A 150 -17.47 0.69 3.44
C ALA A 150 -17.45 -0.82 3.74
N HIS A 151 -17.13 -1.64 2.74
CA HIS A 151 -17.11 -3.09 2.81
C HIS A 151 -15.80 -3.65 2.25
N PRO A 152 -14.71 -3.68 3.05
CA PRO A 152 -13.45 -4.22 2.61
C PRO A 152 -13.57 -5.68 2.17
N GLY A 153 -12.94 -6.02 1.04
CA GLY A 153 -12.91 -7.37 0.48
C GLY A 153 -14.24 -7.86 -0.12
N ILE A 154 -15.24 -6.98 -0.33
CA ILE A 154 -16.53 -7.36 -0.93
C ILE A 154 -16.46 -7.65 -2.45
N PHE A 155 -15.32 -7.39 -3.06
CA PHE A 155 -15.04 -7.73 -4.45
C PHE A 155 -13.94 -8.79 -4.60
N ASP A 156 -13.44 -9.34 -3.48
CA ASP A 156 -12.41 -10.35 -3.50
C ASP A 156 -13.01 -11.72 -3.85
N THR A 157 -12.21 -12.59 -4.48
CA THR A 157 -12.61 -13.97 -4.81
C THR A 157 -12.70 -14.89 -3.60
N THR A 158 -12.34 -14.40 -2.42
CA THR A 158 -12.30 -15.15 -1.15
C THR A 158 -13.59 -15.02 -0.34
N ILE A 159 -14.59 -14.30 -0.85
CA ILE A 159 -15.89 -14.14 -0.21
C ILE A 159 -16.60 -15.51 -0.12
N ASP A 160 -17.38 -15.68 0.95
CA ASP A 160 -18.22 -16.87 1.09
C ASP A 160 -19.18 -16.99 -0.12
N PRO A 161 -19.22 -18.14 -0.82
CA PRO A 161 -20.03 -18.30 -2.03
C PRO A 161 -21.54 -18.15 -1.76
N GLU A 162 -22.02 -18.46 -0.55
CA GLU A 162 -23.43 -18.23 -0.19
C GLU A 162 -23.73 -16.72 -0.08
N LEU A 163 -22.78 -15.93 0.44
CA LEU A 163 -22.91 -14.48 0.53
C LEU A 163 -22.79 -13.84 -0.86
N GLU A 164 -21.85 -14.28 -1.69
CA GLU A 164 -21.70 -13.81 -3.07
C GLU A 164 -22.99 -14.04 -3.88
N ALA A 165 -23.56 -15.25 -3.81
CA ALA A 165 -24.82 -15.55 -4.49
C ALA A 165 -25.97 -14.64 -4.03
N ALA A 166 -26.06 -14.35 -2.73
CA ALA A 166 -27.07 -13.44 -2.19
C ALA A 166 -26.87 -11.99 -2.67
N LEU A 167 -25.62 -11.53 -2.76
CA LEU A 167 -25.29 -10.20 -3.28
C LEU A 167 -25.60 -10.07 -4.78
N VAL A 168 -25.36 -11.12 -5.57
CA VAL A 168 -25.74 -11.15 -7.00
C VAL A 168 -27.26 -11.07 -7.13
N ALA A 169 -28.02 -11.83 -6.33
CA ALA A 169 -29.48 -11.73 -6.33
C ALA A 169 -29.97 -10.33 -5.94
N LYS A 170 -29.30 -9.68 -4.98
CA LYS A 170 -29.59 -8.28 -4.59
C LYS A 170 -29.29 -7.29 -5.69
N ARG A 171 -28.16 -7.44 -6.40
CA ARG A 171 -27.82 -6.63 -7.57
C ARG A 171 -28.90 -6.72 -8.64
N ASP A 172 -29.31 -7.94 -8.97
CA ASP A 172 -30.30 -8.17 -10.02
C ASP A 172 -31.68 -7.63 -9.61
N ALA A 173 -32.03 -7.68 -8.32
CA ALA A 173 -33.25 -7.08 -7.78
C ALA A 173 -33.22 -5.54 -7.76
N MET A 174 -32.05 -4.93 -7.56
CA MET A 174 -31.87 -3.47 -7.50
C MET A 174 -31.89 -2.80 -8.87
N GLY A 175 -31.46 -3.49 -9.93
CA GLY A 175 -31.43 -2.93 -11.29
C GLY A 175 -30.67 -1.61 -11.37
N GLU A 176 -31.36 -0.53 -11.77
CA GLU A 176 -30.78 0.81 -11.91
C GLU A 176 -30.28 1.41 -10.59
N ALA A 177 -30.88 1.02 -9.45
CA ALA A 177 -30.46 1.50 -8.14
C ALA A 177 -29.05 1.00 -7.74
N TRP A 178 -28.51 0.01 -8.45
CA TRP A 178 -27.13 -0.46 -8.26
C TRP A 178 -26.08 0.60 -8.61
N GLY A 179 -26.43 1.58 -9.45
CA GLY A 179 -25.55 2.69 -9.78
C GLY A 179 -25.28 3.64 -8.61
N ASP A 180 -26.14 3.67 -7.58
CA ASP A 180 -25.94 4.49 -6.39
C ASP A 180 -25.12 3.71 -5.34
N PRO A 181 -23.86 4.12 -5.06
CA PRO A 181 -23.01 3.40 -4.11
C PRO A 181 -23.58 3.42 -2.69
N LEU A 182 -24.34 4.45 -2.30
CA LEU A 182 -24.92 4.53 -0.95
C LEU A 182 -26.07 3.53 -0.77
N ALA A 183 -26.91 3.38 -1.79
CA ALA A 183 -27.97 2.36 -1.79
C ALA A 183 -27.36 0.95 -1.72
N VAL A 184 -26.33 0.69 -2.53
CA VAL A 184 -25.60 -0.58 -2.55
C VAL A 184 -24.97 -0.88 -1.19
N ILE A 185 -24.30 0.08 -0.55
CA ILE A 185 -23.69 -0.10 0.78
C ILE A 185 -24.73 -0.52 1.82
N ARG A 186 -25.92 0.08 1.80
CA ARG A 186 -27.01 -0.26 2.74
C ARG A 186 -27.47 -1.70 2.54
N GLU A 187 -27.71 -2.11 1.30
CA GLU A 187 -28.16 -3.47 0.98
C GLU A 187 -27.09 -4.52 1.29
N ILE A 188 -25.83 -4.25 0.96
CA ILE A 188 -24.70 -5.14 1.32
C ILE A 188 -24.62 -5.29 2.84
N THR A 189 -24.78 -4.20 3.59
CA THR A 189 -24.76 -4.26 5.05
C THR A 189 -25.91 -5.11 5.58
N ALA A 190 -27.11 -4.91 5.06
CA ALA A 190 -28.28 -5.69 5.45
C ALA A 190 -28.09 -7.19 5.16
N GLU A 191 -27.56 -7.55 3.99
CA GLU A 191 -27.33 -8.96 3.64
C GLU A 191 -26.20 -9.57 4.47
N LYS A 192 -25.11 -8.82 4.76
CA LYS A 192 -24.06 -9.30 5.66
C LYS A 192 -24.57 -9.61 7.06
N VAL A 193 -25.46 -8.76 7.59
CA VAL A 193 -26.11 -9.00 8.89
C VAL A 193 -27.00 -10.23 8.83
N ALA A 194 -27.88 -10.31 7.82
CA ALA A 194 -28.75 -11.47 7.63
C ALA A 194 -27.95 -12.78 7.44
N PHE A 195 -26.82 -12.72 6.73
CA PHE A 195 -25.93 -13.85 6.55
C PHE A 195 -25.28 -14.26 7.87
N ALA A 196 -24.77 -13.31 8.66
CA ALA A 196 -24.22 -13.60 9.98
C ALA A 196 -25.26 -14.26 10.89
N GLU A 197 -26.51 -13.79 10.88
CA GLU A 197 -27.62 -14.39 11.61
C GLU A 197 -27.92 -15.83 11.15
N ARG A 198 -27.94 -16.09 9.83
CA ARG A 198 -28.09 -17.44 9.28
C ARG A 198 -26.95 -18.36 9.73
N GLN A 199 -25.70 -17.89 9.73
CA GLN A 199 -24.55 -18.68 10.18
C GLN A 199 -24.61 -19.00 11.67
N VAL A 200 -25.01 -18.03 12.49
CA VAL A 200 -25.26 -18.25 13.92
C VAL A 200 -26.39 -19.26 14.12
N GLY A 201 -27.50 -19.14 13.40
CA GLY A 201 -28.60 -20.09 13.42
C GLY A 201 -28.18 -21.51 13.01
N LYS A 202 -27.37 -21.65 11.96
CA LYS A 202 -26.78 -22.95 11.55
C LYS A 202 -25.94 -23.57 12.66
N ARG A 203 -25.11 -22.77 13.35
CA ARG A 203 -24.29 -23.24 14.49
C ARG A 203 -25.16 -23.71 15.66
N PHE A 204 -26.18 -22.94 16.03
CA PHE A 204 -27.13 -23.32 17.08
C PHE A 204 -27.92 -24.58 16.72
N ALA A 205 -28.35 -24.74 15.47
CA ALA A 205 -29.03 -25.94 15.02
C ALA A 205 -28.13 -27.18 15.11
N ILE A 206 -26.85 -27.06 14.73
CA ILE A 206 -25.86 -28.13 14.85
C ILE A 206 -25.60 -28.47 16.33
N GLU A 207 -25.50 -27.47 17.20
CA GLU A 207 -25.27 -27.67 18.63
C GLU A 207 -26.49 -28.30 19.32
N ALA A 208 -27.70 -27.85 18.98
CA ALA A 208 -28.95 -28.45 19.43
C ALA A 208 -29.08 -29.90 18.96
N ALA A 209 -28.72 -30.20 17.72
CA ALA A 209 -28.70 -31.58 17.20
C ALA A 209 -27.70 -32.46 17.96
N LYS A 210 -26.49 -31.96 18.24
CA LYS A 210 -25.50 -32.67 19.07
C LYS A 210 -25.97 -32.88 20.50
N GLN A 211 -26.67 -31.91 21.09
CA GLN A 211 -27.26 -32.05 22.44
C GLN A 211 -28.39 -33.09 22.44
N ALA A 212 -29.28 -33.05 21.44
CA ALA A 212 -30.33 -34.04 21.27
C ALA A 212 -29.78 -35.46 21.10
N GLU A 213 -28.71 -35.62 20.32
CA GLU A 213 -28.01 -36.91 20.15
C GLU A 213 -27.40 -37.41 21.48
N LYS A 214 -26.73 -36.52 22.24
CA LYS A 214 -26.20 -36.85 23.57
C LYS A 214 -27.30 -37.23 24.56
N SER A 215 -28.44 -36.53 24.54
CA SER A 215 -29.60 -36.84 25.38
C SER A 215 -30.27 -38.15 24.96
N ALA A 216 -30.31 -38.46 23.67
CA ALA A 216 -30.87 -39.71 23.14
C ALA A 216 -29.97 -40.94 23.43
N MET A 217 -28.65 -40.76 23.54
CA MET A 217 -27.73 -41.82 24.00
C MET A 217 -27.60 -41.94 25.52
N GLY A 218 -28.31 -41.10 26.28
CA GLY A 218 -28.45 -41.24 27.72
C GLY A 218 -29.24 -42.50 28.07
N VAL A 219 -28.57 -43.51 28.62
CA VAL A 219 -29.21 -44.76 29.08
C VAL A 219 -30.34 -44.43 30.06
N PRO A 220 -31.57 -44.98 29.89
CA PRO A 220 -32.63 -44.89 30.90
C PRO A 220 -32.23 -45.72 32.13
N GLY A 221 -31.38 -45.16 32.99
CA GLY A 221 -31.06 -45.73 34.29
C GLY A 221 -32.26 -45.57 35.20
N ALA A 222 -32.89 -46.69 35.55
CA ALA A 222 -33.98 -46.76 36.51
C ALA A 222 -33.63 -46.07 37.83
N SER A 223 -34.11 -44.84 38.01
CA SER A 223 -34.43 -44.30 39.33
C SER A 223 -35.63 -43.37 39.17
N SER A 224 -36.73 -43.77 39.80
CA SER A 224 -37.86 -42.90 40.04
C SER A 224 -37.41 -41.73 40.90
N GLY A 225 -37.16 -40.59 40.29
CA GLY A 225 -36.82 -39.35 40.96
C GLY A 225 -36.98 -38.23 39.96
N ALA A 226 -37.78 -37.22 40.32
CA ALA A 226 -38.12 -36.04 39.53
C ALA A 226 -37.01 -35.62 38.55
N ALA A 227 -37.38 -35.32 37.32
CA ALA A 227 -36.51 -34.72 36.31
C ALA A 227 -35.85 -33.45 36.88
N ARG A 228 -34.67 -33.61 37.47
CA ARG A 228 -33.72 -32.51 37.62
C ARG A 228 -33.07 -32.40 36.27
N THR A 229 -33.48 -31.37 35.53
CA THR A 229 -32.61 -30.71 34.56
C THR A 229 -31.19 -30.74 35.10
N VAL A 230 -30.23 -31.27 34.33
CA VAL A 230 -28.82 -31.14 34.65
C VAL A 230 -28.55 -29.65 34.74
N ALA A 231 -28.50 -29.14 35.96
CA ALA A 231 -28.45 -27.73 36.19
C ALA A 231 -27.08 -27.26 35.72
N ASN A 232 -27.09 -26.39 34.73
CA ASN A 232 -25.87 -25.73 34.28
C ASN A 232 -25.35 -24.94 35.50
N PRO A 233 -24.16 -25.27 36.05
CA PRO A 233 -23.69 -24.66 37.30
C PRO A 233 -23.62 -23.14 37.22
N ASP A 234 -23.41 -22.61 36.01
CA ASP A 234 -23.39 -21.18 35.74
C ASP A 234 -24.79 -20.55 35.83
N LEU A 235 -25.84 -21.24 35.37
CA LEU A 235 -27.22 -20.77 35.47
C LEU A 235 -27.72 -20.81 36.93
N GLU A 236 -27.35 -21.82 37.70
CA GLU A 236 -27.66 -21.85 39.13
C GLU A 236 -26.93 -20.76 39.91
N ALA A 237 -25.68 -20.46 39.54
CA ALA A 237 -24.93 -19.36 40.16
C ALA A 237 -25.58 -18.01 39.86
N VAL A 238 -26.01 -17.77 38.62
CA VAL A 238 -26.72 -16.54 38.23
C VAL A 238 -28.07 -16.43 38.94
N GLN A 239 -28.86 -17.51 39.00
CA GLN A 239 -30.13 -17.49 39.73
C GLN A 239 -29.95 -17.29 41.24
N ARG A 240 -28.87 -17.83 41.83
CA ARG A 240 -28.53 -17.58 43.23
C ARG A 240 -28.19 -16.10 43.48
N ILE A 241 -27.43 -15.48 42.57
CA ILE A 241 -27.06 -14.05 42.63
C ILE A 241 -28.28 -13.15 42.41
N GLN A 242 -29.22 -13.53 41.56
CA GLN A 242 -30.45 -12.75 41.36
C GLN A 242 -31.42 -12.84 42.54
N ASN A 243 -31.39 -13.94 43.30
CA ASN A 243 -32.31 -14.19 44.41
C ASN A 243 -31.72 -13.88 45.80
N MET A 244 -30.49 -13.36 45.90
CA MET A 244 -29.89 -12.98 47.18
C MET A 244 -30.23 -11.54 47.56
N SER A 245 -30.23 -11.26 48.87
CA SER A 245 -30.38 -9.89 49.36
C SER A 245 -29.13 -9.05 49.04
N ASP A 246 -29.28 -7.72 48.92
CA ASP A 246 -28.16 -6.80 48.66
C ASP A 246 -27.02 -6.95 49.69
N ALA A 247 -27.37 -7.26 50.94
CA ALA A 247 -26.42 -7.47 52.03
C ALA A 247 -25.58 -8.75 51.84
N ASP A 248 -26.19 -9.80 51.29
CA ASP A 248 -25.50 -11.07 51.03
C ASP A 248 -24.70 -11.00 49.72
N PHE A 249 -25.18 -10.25 48.73
CA PHE A 249 -24.41 -9.94 47.53
C PHE A 249 -23.12 -9.20 47.84
N ALA A 250 -23.16 -8.19 48.73
CA ALA A 250 -21.97 -7.47 49.14
C ALA A 250 -20.92 -8.38 49.83
N LYS A 251 -21.36 -9.33 50.67
CA LYS A 251 -20.47 -10.31 51.31
C LYS A 251 -19.86 -11.25 50.27
N GLU A 252 -20.64 -11.70 49.30
CA GLU A 252 -20.19 -12.61 48.25
C GLU A 252 -19.19 -11.93 47.30
N VAL A 253 -19.45 -10.68 46.92
CA VAL A 253 -18.51 -9.85 46.16
C VAL A 253 -17.20 -9.66 46.92
N LYS A 254 -17.26 -9.43 48.24
CA LYS A 254 -16.08 -9.30 49.09
C LYS A 254 -15.29 -10.61 49.15
N ARG A 255 -15.97 -11.75 49.29
CA ARG A 255 -15.38 -13.10 49.25
C ARG A 255 -14.67 -13.39 47.92
N VAL A 256 -15.30 -13.05 46.78
CA VAL A 256 -14.75 -13.32 45.44
C VAL A 256 -13.61 -12.37 45.09
N LYS A 257 -13.69 -11.09 45.50
CA LYS A 257 -12.63 -10.09 45.24
C LYS A 257 -11.49 -10.13 46.26
N GLY A 258 -11.60 -10.89 47.35
CA GLY A 258 -10.52 -11.11 48.31
C GLY A 258 -10.21 -9.92 49.23
N TYR A 259 -11.20 -9.08 49.56
CA TYR A 259 -11.05 -7.96 50.50
C TYR A 259 -11.53 -8.29 51.91
#